data_AF-A0A2A5E5Q9-F1
#
_entry.id   AF-A0A2A5E5Q9-F1
#
_cell.length_a   1.000
_cell.length_b   1.000
_cell.length_c   1.000
_cell.angle_alpha   90.00
_cell.angle_beta   90.00
_cell.angle_gamma   90.00
#
_symmetry.space_group_name_H-M   'P 1'
#
loop_
_entity.id
_entity.type
_entity.pdbx_description
1 polymer ?
#
loop_
_entity_poly.entity_id
_entity_poly.type
_entity_poly.pdbx_seq_one_letter_code
_entity_poly.pdbx_strand_id
1 'polypeptide(L)' 'MNIQTQTRHKTGEKCMVSGRYRFDGYTDGTTVPTPTAEERQIPLSRTETYPPIRSVRKACWWVLVNRI' A
#
# COMPACT_ATOMS: atom_id res chain seq x y z
N MET A 1 5.61 -16.44 -18.92
CA MET A 1 5.58 -16.18 -17.46
C MET A 1 5.61 -14.67 -17.28
N ASN A 2 4.44 -14.07 -17.12
CA ASN A 2 4.28 -12.63 -17.25
C ASN A 2 4.50 -12.05 -15.87
N ILE A 3 5.78 -11.94 -15.46
CA ILE A 3 6.16 -11.25 -14.23
C ILE A 3 5.97 -9.74 -14.45
N GLN A 4 4.71 -9.28 -14.43
CA GLN A 4 4.46 -7.88 -14.11
C GLN A 4 4.99 -7.69 -12.70
N THR A 5 6.21 -7.16 -12.57
CA THR A 5 6.83 -6.79 -11.31
C THR A 5 5.99 -5.67 -10.71
N GLN A 6 4.92 -6.04 -10.03
CA GLN A 6 4.11 -5.11 -9.28
C GLN A 6 4.97 -4.63 -8.10
N THR A 7 5.49 -3.42 -8.22
CA THR A 7 6.35 -2.84 -7.19
C THR A 7 5.57 -2.73 -5.89
N ARG A 8 6.05 -3.43 -4.87
CA ARG A 8 5.54 -3.35 -3.51
C ARG A 8 6.30 -2.25 -2.78
N HIS A 9 5.57 -1.37 -2.13
CA HIS A 9 6.08 -0.26 -1.35
C HIS A 9 5.68 -0.46 0.12
N LYS A 10 6.63 -0.31 1.03
CA LYS A 10 6.39 -0.48 2.46
C LYS A 10 5.82 0.81 3.06
N THR A 11 4.91 0.67 4.01
CA THR A 11 4.55 1.76 4.93
C THR A 11 5.82 2.45 5.48
N GLY A 12 5.83 3.78 5.45
CA GLY A 12 6.96 4.61 5.87
C GLY A 12 7.95 4.98 4.76
N GLU A 13 7.87 4.35 3.57
CA GLU A 13 8.66 4.78 2.42
C GLU A 13 8.07 6.06 1.78
N LYS A 14 8.91 6.80 1.06
CA LYS A 14 8.45 7.95 0.27
C LYS A 14 7.87 7.47 -1.07
N CYS A 15 6.66 7.93 -1.36
CA CYS A 15 5.98 7.73 -2.61
C CYS A 15 6.69 8.51 -3.72
N MET A 16 7.19 7.82 -4.75
CA MET A 16 7.86 8.46 -5.89
C MET A 16 6.92 8.77 -7.05
N VAL A 17 5.74 8.16 -7.07
CA VAL A 17 4.80 8.19 -8.19
C VAL A 17 3.41 8.53 -7.66
N SER A 18 2.76 9.55 -8.21
CA SER A 18 1.37 9.83 -7.84
C SER A 18 0.45 8.75 -8.39
N GLY A 19 -0.45 8.23 -7.56
CA GLY A 19 -1.29 7.10 -7.94
C GLY A 19 -2.26 6.66 -6.86
N ARG A 20 -3.11 5.70 -7.23
CA ARG A 20 -3.85 4.87 -6.30
C ARG A 20 -3.05 3.63 -5.98
N TYR A 21 -2.95 3.36 -4.69
CA TYR A 21 -2.24 2.23 -4.13
C TYR A 21 -3.22 1.31 -3.42
N ARG A 22 -3.04 0.01 -3.62
CA ARG A 22 -3.83 -1.03 -2.97
C ARG A 22 -3.01 -1.76 -1.93
N PHE A 23 -3.63 -2.15 -0.83
CA PHE A 23 -3.06 -3.05 0.14
C PHE A 23 -2.80 -4.43 -0.48
N ASP A 24 -1.56 -4.92 -0.37
CA ASP A 24 -1.12 -6.25 -0.82
C ASP A 24 -0.97 -7.24 0.35
N GLY A 25 -0.60 -6.77 1.54
CA GLY A 25 -0.45 -7.61 2.73
C GLY A 25 0.22 -6.87 3.89
N TYR A 26 0.20 -7.44 5.09
CA TYR A 26 0.98 -6.89 6.21
C TYR A 26 2.44 -7.28 6.11
N THR A 27 3.33 -6.40 6.57
CA THR A 27 4.79 -6.68 6.59
C THR A 27 5.17 -7.76 7.60
N ASP A 28 4.29 -8.00 8.56
CA ASP A 28 4.41 -8.96 9.66
C ASP A 28 4.01 -10.40 9.25
N GLY A 29 3.51 -10.59 8.01
CA GLY A 29 3.04 -11.90 7.52
C GLY A 29 1.65 -12.30 8.03
N THR A 30 1.06 -11.51 8.93
CA THR A 30 -0.34 -11.66 9.32
C THR A 30 -1.28 -11.24 8.18
N THR A 31 -2.47 -11.83 8.13
CA THR A 31 -3.56 -11.43 7.22
C THR A 31 -4.74 -10.83 7.96
N VAL A 32 -4.70 -10.91 9.30
CA VAL A 32 -5.73 -10.44 10.21
C VAL A 32 -5.19 -9.38 11.17
N PRO A 33 -6.03 -8.38 11.51
CA PRO A 33 -7.40 -8.18 11.04
C PRO A 33 -7.45 -7.57 9.63
N THR A 34 -8.53 -7.83 8.91
CA THR A 34 -8.64 -7.41 7.51
C THR A 34 -8.94 -5.90 7.43
N PRO A 35 -8.13 -5.10 6.70
CA PRO A 35 -8.39 -3.67 6.56
C PRO A 35 -9.76 -3.41 5.90
N THR A 36 -10.37 -2.28 6.22
CA THR A 36 -11.63 -1.84 5.62
C THR A 36 -11.46 -1.58 4.11
N ALA A 37 -12.55 -1.55 3.35
CA ALA A 37 -12.49 -1.34 1.90
C ALA A 37 -11.82 0.00 1.54
N GLU A 38 -12.07 1.04 2.34
CA GLU A 38 -11.45 2.36 2.20
C GLU A 38 -9.96 2.33 2.53
N GLU A 39 -9.55 1.60 3.59
CA GLU A 39 -8.13 1.47 3.93
C GLU A 39 -7.36 0.59 2.96
N ARG A 40 -8.03 -0.32 2.25
CA ARG A 40 -7.39 -1.16 1.23
C ARG A 40 -6.96 -0.37 0.00
N GLN A 41 -7.46 0.84 -0.21
CA GLN A 41 -7.10 1.66 -1.37
C GLN A 41 -6.91 3.12 -0.96
N ILE A 42 -5.71 3.63 -1.14
CA ILE A 42 -5.38 5.01 -0.82
C ILE A 42 -4.89 5.75 -2.07
N PRO A 43 -5.37 6.97 -2.33
CA PRO A 43 -4.66 7.89 -3.21
C PRO A 43 -3.41 8.41 -2.49
N LEU A 44 -2.27 8.38 -3.17
CA LEU A 44 -1.04 9.01 -2.70
C LEU A 44 -0.43 9.84 -3.82
N SER A 45 0.08 11.00 -3.45
CA SER A 45 0.84 11.88 -4.31
C SER A 45 2.34 11.61 -4.18
N ARG A 46 3.08 11.94 -5.22
CA ARG A 46 4.54 11.97 -5.18
C ARG A 46 5.00 12.83 -4.00
N THR A 47 6.00 12.36 -3.28
CA THR A 47 6.59 12.89 -2.03
C THR A 47 5.83 12.60 -0.74
N GLU A 48 4.59 12.09 -0.81
CA GLU A 48 3.89 11.62 0.38
C GLU A 48 4.51 10.34 0.95
N THR A 49 4.21 10.01 2.20
CA THR A 49 4.70 8.80 2.85
C THR A 49 3.60 7.75 2.87
N TYR A 50 3.93 6.49 2.55
CA TYR A 50 2.95 5.41 2.61
C TYR A 50 2.43 5.24 4.05
N PRO A 51 1.11 5.45 4.30
CA PRO A 51 0.56 5.34 5.64
C PRO A 51 0.45 3.87 6.09
N PRO A 52 0.41 3.61 7.40
CA PRO A 52 -0.03 2.33 7.94
C PRO A 52 -1.54 2.16 7.77
N ILE A 53 -2.04 0.93 7.96
CA ILE A 53 -3.48 0.71 8.11
C ILE A 53 -3.92 1.39 9.42
N ARG A 54 -4.80 2.40 9.33
CA ARG A 54 -5.17 3.29 10.44
C ARG A 54 -5.88 2.54 11.56
N SER A 55 -6.76 1.60 11.21
CA SER A 55 -7.55 0.79 12.15
C SER A 55 -6.70 -0.03 13.10
N VAL A 56 -5.52 -0.47 12.64
CA VAL A 56 -4.68 -1.43 13.39
C VAL A 56 -3.29 -0.90 13.69
N ARG A 57 -2.97 0.27 13.14
CA ARG A 57 -1.64 0.93 13.23
C ARG A 57 -0.50 0.00 12.84
N LYS A 58 -0.74 -0.91 11.88
CA LYS A 58 0.25 -1.87 11.38
C LYS A 58 0.82 -1.42 10.03
N ALA A 59 2.10 -1.70 9.85
CA ALA A 59 2.80 -1.53 8.58
C ALA A 59 2.34 -2.59 7.56
N CYS A 60 2.21 -2.16 6.32
CA CYS A 60 1.74 -2.98 5.22
C CYS A 60 2.53 -2.71 3.93
N TRP A 61 2.28 -3.58 2.96
CA TRP A 61 2.72 -3.44 1.59
C TRP A 61 1.63 -2.82 0.75
N TRP A 62 2.01 -1.82 -0.02
CA TRP A 62 1.20 -1.08 -0.98
C TRP A 62 1.66 -1.38 -2.39
N VAL A 63 0.71 -1.65 -3.28
CA VAL A 63 0.97 -1.88 -4.70
C VAL A 63 0.29 -0.83 -5.54
N LEU A 64 1.03 -0.24 -6.48
CA LEU A 64 0.48 0.73 -7.41
C LEU A 64 -0.53 0.04 -8.34
N VAL A 65 -1.78 0.46 -8.28
CA VAL A 65 -2.86 -0.07 -9.13
C VAL A 65 -3.26 0.87 -10.24
N ASN A 66 -3.18 2.19 -10.02
CA ASN A 66 -3.50 3.19 -11.03
C ASN A 66 -2.58 4.40 -10.88
N ARG A 67 -1.93 4.84 -11.96
CA ARG A 67 -1.15 6.09 -11.97
C ARG A 67 -2.09 7.27 -12.25
N ILE A 68 -1.87 8.39 -11.58
CA ILE A 68 -2.60 9.66 -11.80
C ILE A 68 -1.65 10.80 -12.07
#